data_AF-A0A660NLH2-F1
#
_entry.id   AF-A0A660NLH2-F1
#
_cell.length_a   1.000
_cell.length_b   1.000
_cell.length_c   1.000
_cell.angle_alpha   90.00
_cell.angle_beta   90.00
_cell.angle_gamma   90.00
#
_symmetry.space_group_name_H-M   'P 1'
#
loop_
_entity.id
_entity.type
_entity.pdbx_description
1 polymer ?
#
loop_
_entity_poly.entity_id
_entity_poly.type
_entity_poly.pdbx_seq_one_letter_code
_entity_poly.pdbx_strand_id
1 'polypeptide(L)'
;HHGDDPLGPTAIRAYFEHLYWQQGDNALDGHAILALLGGSRPESLPMESMDRRFHMIESVQKTVMIPWDEDAEQAIRALSYVDRVGGTARRLQPYTVQIPERAFRELLKSGAVQPVSPEKFGDQFMVLMNPDLYSDACGLSWDDPNFMEAASTVI
;
A
#
# COMPACT_ATOMS: atom_id res chain seq x y z
N HIS A 1 12.73 -30.89 -24.00
CA HIS A 1 13.52 -31.78 -23.14
C HIS A 1 14.79 -31.05 -22.72
N HIS A 2 14.77 -30.39 -21.55
CA HIS A 2 15.93 -29.71 -20.93
C HIS A 2 15.98 -29.95 -19.41
N GLY A 3 15.45 -31.10 -18.95
CA GLY A 3 15.21 -31.37 -17.52
C GLY A 3 16.47 -31.52 -16.66
N ASP A 4 17.62 -31.83 -17.27
CA ASP A 4 18.86 -32.09 -16.54
C ASP A 4 19.67 -30.81 -16.24
N ASP A 5 19.42 -29.72 -16.98
CA ASP A 5 20.05 -28.41 -16.76
C ASP A 5 19.05 -27.27 -17.08
N PRO A 6 18.11 -26.98 -16.17
CA PRO A 6 17.06 -26.00 -16.39
C PRO A 6 17.57 -24.55 -16.45
N LEU A 7 18.80 -24.30 -15.96
CA LEU A 7 19.46 -22.98 -16.01
C LEU A 7 20.53 -22.90 -17.12
N GLY A 8 20.71 -23.98 -17.88
CA GLY A 8 21.62 -24.02 -19.00
C GLY A 8 21.21 -23.04 -20.11
N PRO A 9 22.16 -22.50 -20.89
CA PRO A 9 21.87 -21.53 -21.96
C PRO A 9 20.83 -22.05 -22.96
N THR A 10 20.84 -23.36 -23.24
CA THR A 10 19.88 -24.00 -24.15
C THR A 10 18.47 -24.05 -23.57
N ALA A 11 18.34 -24.34 -22.27
CA ALA A 11 17.05 -24.39 -21.58
C ALA A 11 16.43 -22.99 -21.46
N ILE A 12 17.25 -22.00 -21.07
CA ILE A 12 16.87 -20.59 -21.02
C ILE A 12 16.38 -20.12 -22.39
N ARG A 13 17.13 -20.40 -23.46
CA ARG A 13 16.73 -20.02 -24.83
C ARG A 13 15.39 -20.65 -25.23
N ALA A 14 15.23 -21.95 -25.02
CA ALA A 14 13.98 -22.65 -25.37
C ALA A 14 12.77 -22.13 -24.58
N TYR A 15 12.96 -21.77 -23.30
CA TYR A 15 11.92 -21.15 -22.49
C TYR A 15 11.50 -19.79 -23.03
N PHE A 16 12.46 -18.89 -23.29
CA PHE A 16 12.16 -17.55 -23.79
C PHE A 16 11.58 -17.59 -25.21
N GLU A 17 12.07 -18.45 -26.12
CA GLU A 17 11.48 -18.65 -27.45
C GLU A 17 9.98 -19.04 -27.36
N HIS A 18 9.64 -19.95 -26.46
CA HIS A 18 8.25 -20.35 -26.23
C HIS A 18 7.41 -19.23 -25.60
N LEU A 19 7.99 -18.50 -24.64
CA LEU A 19 7.34 -17.38 -23.96
C LEU A 19 7.04 -16.21 -24.93
N TYR A 20 8.00 -15.84 -25.76
CA TYR A 20 7.83 -14.81 -26.80
C TYR A 20 6.77 -15.22 -27.82
N TRP A 21 6.73 -16.49 -28.23
CA TRP A 21 5.69 -17.01 -29.13
C TRP A 21 4.29 -16.93 -28.51
N GLN A 22 4.16 -17.18 -27.20
CA GLN A 22 2.85 -17.19 -26.52
C GLN A 22 2.32 -15.79 -26.18
N GLN A 23 3.17 -14.89 -25.71
CA GLN A 23 2.73 -13.56 -25.25
C GLN A 23 2.89 -12.46 -26.31
N GLY A 24 3.77 -12.64 -27.30
CA GLY A 24 4.16 -11.61 -28.26
C GLY A 24 5.14 -10.58 -27.67
N ASP A 25 6.01 -10.02 -28.50
CA ASP A 25 7.14 -9.17 -28.08
C ASP A 25 6.73 -7.97 -27.20
N ASN A 26 5.54 -7.41 -27.42
CA ASN A 26 5.05 -6.24 -26.68
C ASN A 26 4.47 -6.56 -25.30
N ALA A 27 4.06 -7.80 -25.03
CA ALA A 27 3.42 -8.16 -23.75
C ALA A 27 4.44 -8.29 -22.61
N LEU A 28 5.68 -8.65 -22.94
CA LEU A 28 6.75 -8.87 -21.96
C LEU A 28 7.49 -7.59 -21.56
N ASP A 29 7.37 -6.52 -22.35
CA ASP A 29 7.92 -5.19 -22.06
C ASP A 29 6.86 -4.08 -22.16
N GLY A 30 5.70 -4.31 -21.55
CA GLY A 30 4.58 -3.34 -21.57
C GLY A 30 4.93 -1.95 -21.06
N HIS A 31 6.01 -1.81 -20.28
CA HIS A 31 6.51 -0.54 -19.76
C HIS A 31 7.71 0.04 -20.53
N ALA A 32 8.10 -0.58 -21.65
CA ALA A 32 9.21 -0.17 -22.53
C ALA A 32 10.56 0.00 -21.80
N ILE A 33 10.84 -0.88 -20.84
CA ILE A 33 12.07 -0.91 -20.03
C ILE A 33 13.26 -1.31 -20.89
N LEU A 34 13.11 -2.21 -21.87
CA LEU A 34 14.22 -2.59 -22.76
C LEU A 34 14.66 -1.42 -23.63
N ALA A 35 13.71 -0.62 -24.13
CA ALA A 35 14.01 0.60 -24.87
C ALA A 35 14.71 1.66 -23.99
N LEU A 36 14.30 1.77 -22.72
CA LEU A 36 14.93 2.64 -21.73
C LEU A 36 16.40 2.22 -21.47
N LEU A 37 16.66 0.91 -21.41
CA LEU A 37 17.99 0.34 -21.20
C LEU A 37 18.87 0.35 -22.46
N GLY A 38 18.30 0.30 -23.66
CA GLY A 38 19.04 0.24 -24.92
C GLY A 38 19.99 1.41 -25.17
N GLY A 39 19.76 2.55 -24.49
CA GLY A 39 20.65 3.72 -24.52
C GLY A 39 21.59 3.84 -23.31
N SER A 40 21.49 2.94 -22.33
CA SER A 40 22.20 3.03 -21.05
C SER A 40 23.47 2.17 -21.04
N ARG A 41 24.49 2.64 -20.33
CA ARG A 41 25.65 1.83 -19.94
C ARG A 41 25.42 1.26 -18.55
N PRO A 42 26.16 0.20 -18.15
CA PRO A 42 26.09 -0.34 -16.79
C PRO A 42 26.27 0.73 -15.69
N GLU A 43 27.08 1.77 -15.94
CA GLU A 43 27.31 2.85 -14.98
C GLU A 43 26.20 3.92 -15.00
N SER A 44 25.30 3.91 -15.97
CA SER A 44 24.31 4.96 -16.24
C SER A 44 22.88 4.42 -16.27
N LEU A 45 22.63 3.31 -15.57
CA LEU A 45 21.31 2.68 -15.55
C LEU A 45 20.28 3.63 -14.93
N PRO A 46 19.15 3.90 -15.62
CA PRO A 46 18.12 4.84 -15.17
C PRO A 46 17.21 4.18 -14.12
N MET A 47 17.80 3.78 -12.99
CA MET A 47 17.13 3.00 -11.94
C MET A 47 15.87 3.68 -11.40
N GLU A 48 15.89 5.01 -11.23
CA GLU A 48 14.71 5.78 -10.79
C GLU A 48 13.53 5.68 -11.77
N SER A 49 13.83 5.72 -13.07
CA SER A 49 12.79 5.59 -14.10
C SER A 49 12.27 4.16 -14.21
N MET A 50 13.13 3.17 -13.96
CA MET A 50 12.73 1.76 -13.89
C MET A 50 11.83 1.49 -12.69
N ASP A 51 12.20 1.97 -11.50
CA ASP A 51 11.40 1.86 -10.27
C ASP A 51 9.99 2.42 -10.49
N ARG A 52 9.88 3.62 -11.07
CA ARG A 52 8.58 4.24 -11.37
C ARG A 52 7.73 3.48 -12.37
N ARG A 53 8.35 2.82 -13.36
CA ARG A 53 7.65 2.18 -14.48
C ARG A 53 7.38 0.70 -14.25
N PHE A 54 8.20 0.02 -13.46
CA PHE A 54 8.12 -1.41 -13.25
C PHE A 54 7.88 -1.70 -11.76
N HIS A 55 6.60 -1.78 -11.39
CA HIS A 55 6.18 -2.20 -10.06
C HIS A 55 5.60 -3.61 -10.13
N MET A 56 6.35 -4.61 -9.66
CA MET A 56 5.82 -5.99 -9.58
C MET A 56 4.65 -6.09 -8.57
N ILE A 57 4.59 -5.19 -7.59
CA ILE A 57 3.52 -5.08 -6.60
C ILE A 57 2.99 -3.65 -6.65
N GLU A 58 1.86 -3.43 -7.35
CA GLU A 58 1.22 -2.11 -7.48
C GLU A 58 0.48 -1.65 -6.21
N SER A 59 0.49 -2.45 -5.15
CA SER A 59 -0.23 -2.14 -3.92
C SER A 59 0.60 -1.23 -3.01
N VAL A 60 0.54 0.08 -3.26
CA VAL A 60 0.91 1.06 -2.24
C VAL A 60 -0.10 0.92 -1.10
N GLN A 61 0.31 0.29 0.00
CA GLN A 61 -0.50 0.22 1.20
C GLN A 61 -0.42 1.54 1.97
N LYS A 62 -1.54 1.94 2.56
CA LYS A 62 -1.66 3.12 3.42
C LYS A 62 -2.04 2.67 4.82
N THR A 63 -1.40 3.28 5.80
CA THR A 63 -1.63 3.01 7.22
C THR A 63 -2.82 3.82 7.74
N VAL A 64 -3.75 3.17 8.43
CA VAL A 64 -4.83 3.80 9.19
C VAL A 64 -4.74 3.37 10.66
N MET A 65 -4.85 4.32 11.58
CA MET A 65 -4.92 4.07 13.03
C MET A 65 -6.36 3.82 13.43
N ILE A 66 -6.57 2.79 14.24
CA ILE A 66 -7.88 2.38 14.74
C ILE A 66 -7.99 2.79 16.21
N PRO A 67 -8.91 3.70 16.59
CA PRO A 67 -9.19 4.03 17.98
C PRO A 67 -10.00 2.90 18.64
N TRP A 68 -9.39 1.73 18.79
CA TRP A 68 -10.07 0.50 19.20
C TRP A 68 -10.42 0.49 20.70
N ASP A 69 -9.51 0.99 21.53
CA ASP A 69 -9.64 1.03 22.98
C ASP A 69 -9.20 2.39 23.54
N GLU A 70 -9.39 2.59 24.85
CA GLU A 70 -9.02 3.83 25.54
C GLU A 70 -7.52 4.17 25.40
N ASP A 71 -6.67 3.15 25.33
CA ASP A 71 -5.22 3.31 25.18
C ASP A 71 -4.86 3.85 23.79
N ALA A 72 -5.48 3.31 22.74
CA ALA A 72 -5.35 3.77 21.36
C ALA A 72 -5.84 5.21 21.23
N GLU A 73 -7.04 5.50 21.75
CA GLU A 73 -7.60 6.85 21.71
C GLU A 73 -6.71 7.86 22.44
N GLN A 74 -6.21 7.51 23.64
CA GLN A 74 -5.35 8.40 24.41
C GLN A 74 -4.02 8.63 23.70
N ALA A 75 -3.44 7.60 23.08
CA ALA A 75 -2.22 7.74 22.30
C ALA A 75 -2.44 8.58 21.03
N ILE A 76 -3.57 8.44 20.33
CA ILE A 76 -3.95 9.28 19.18
C ILE A 76 -4.08 10.74 19.63
N ARG A 77 -4.82 11.01 20.72
CA ARG A 77 -4.96 12.36 21.28
C ARG A 77 -3.60 12.95 21.65
N ALA A 78 -2.70 12.15 22.21
CA ALA A 78 -1.37 12.60 22.60
C ALA A 78 -0.53 13.06 21.40
N LEU A 79 -0.74 12.53 20.18
CA LEU A 79 0.01 12.96 18.98
C LEU A 79 -0.09 14.48 18.76
N SER A 80 -1.25 15.09 19.04
CA SER A 80 -1.45 16.53 18.85
C SER A 80 -0.64 17.42 19.81
N TYR A 81 -0.17 16.86 20.95
CA TYR A 81 0.45 17.63 22.03
C TYR A 81 1.91 17.27 22.31
N VAL A 82 2.44 16.17 21.77
CA VAL A 82 3.82 15.73 22.05
C VAL A 82 4.87 16.47 21.22
N ASP A 83 5.95 16.90 21.87
CA ASP A 83 7.13 17.45 21.18
C ASP A 83 7.95 16.35 20.47
N ARG A 84 7.90 15.11 20.98
CA ARG A 84 8.60 13.95 20.42
C ARG A 84 7.61 12.85 20.05
N VAL A 85 7.34 12.76 18.76
CA VAL A 85 6.35 11.84 18.17
C VAL A 85 6.74 10.37 18.30
N GLY A 86 8.03 10.03 18.30
CA GLY A 86 8.50 8.64 18.18
C GLY A 86 8.01 7.69 19.28
N GLY A 87 7.87 8.17 20.53
CA GLY A 87 7.35 7.35 21.63
C GLY A 87 5.87 7.02 21.45
N THR A 88 5.06 8.03 21.10
CA THR A 88 3.63 7.87 20.85
C THR A 88 3.36 7.05 19.59
N ALA A 89 4.10 7.30 18.51
CA ALA A 89 3.98 6.52 17.28
C ALA A 89 4.28 5.03 17.51
N ARG A 90 5.27 4.72 18.36
CA ARG A 90 5.60 3.32 18.70
C ARG A 90 4.49 2.66 19.53
N ARG A 91 3.85 3.39 20.44
CA ARG A 91 2.67 2.90 21.18
C ARG A 91 1.49 2.63 20.25
N LEU A 92 1.37 3.38 19.15
CA LEU A 92 0.29 3.24 18.18
C LEU A 92 0.50 2.12 17.16
N GLN A 93 1.71 1.56 17.02
CA GLN A 93 2.00 0.50 16.03
C GLN A 93 1.02 -0.69 16.08
N PRO A 94 0.62 -1.24 17.24
CA PRO A 94 -0.34 -2.34 17.31
C PRO A 94 -1.76 -1.96 16.84
N TYR A 95 -2.08 -0.68 16.83
CA TYR A 95 -3.39 -0.14 16.48
C TYR A 95 -3.45 0.34 15.02
N THR A 96 -2.55 -0.15 14.17
CA THR A 96 -2.51 0.23 12.76
C THR A 96 -2.93 -0.90 11.84
N VAL A 97 -3.73 -0.56 10.82
CA VAL A 97 -4.11 -1.46 9.73
C VAL A 97 -3.59 -0.90 8.42
N GLN A 98 -3.08 -1.78 7.57
CA GLN A 98 -2.65 -1.44 6.21
C GLN A 98 -3.76 -1.74 5.22
N ILE A 99 -4.11 -0.77 4.38
CA ILE A 99 -5.15 -0.93 3.36
C ILE A 99 -4.66 -0.48 1.98
N PRO A 100 -5.22 -1.01 0.88
CA PRO A 100 -4.89 -0.55 -0.46
C PRO A 100 -5.17 0.94 -0.64
N GLU A 101 -4.31 1.66 -1.37
CA GLU A 101 -4.46 3.10 -1.63
C GLU A 101 -5.83 3.49 -2.21
N ARG A 102 -6.43 2.62 -3.04
CA ARG A 102 -7.78 2.86 -3.57
C ARG A 102 -8.82 2.95 -2.44
N ALA A 103 -8.83 1.98 -1.53
CA ALA A 103 -9.75 1.96 -0.39
C ALA A 103 -9.50 3.15 0.54
N PHE A 104 -8.23 3.44 0.82
CA PHE A 104 -7.83 4.60 1.61
C PHE A 104 -8.38 5.92 1.06
N ARG A 105 -8.29 6.13 -0.26
CA ARG A 105 -8.80 7.35 -0.90
C ARG A 105 -10.32 7.49 -0.78
N GLU A 106 -11.07 6.40 -0.86
CA GLU A 106 -12.53 6.45 -0.69
C GLU A 106 -12.91 6.76 0.76
N LEU A 107 -12.22 6.13 1.73
CA LEU A 107 -12.40 6.44 3.16
C LEU A 107 -12.04 7.91 3.47
N LEU A 108 -10.95 8.43 2.91
CA LEU A 108 -10.55 9.83 3.07
C LEU A 108 -11.60 10.79 2.48
N LYS A 109 -12.12 10.50 1.29
CA LYS A 109 -13.17 11.32 0.65
C LYS A 109 -14.49 11.33 1.44
N SER A 110 -14.86 10.20 2.03
CA SER A 110 -16.06 10.09 2.87
C SER A 110 -15.91 10.78 4.23
N GLY A 111 -14.67 11.09 4.65
CA GLY A 111 -14.37 11.60 5.98
C GLY A 111 -14.31 10.52 7.07
N ALA A 112 -14.49 9.24 6.71
CA ALA A 112 -14.32 8.09 7.59
C ALA A 112 -12.87 7.92 8.07
N VAL A 113 -11.90 8.45 7.33
CA VAL A 113 -10.50 8.57 7.77
C VAL A 113 -10.08 10.03 7.69
N GLN A 114 -9.38 10.54 8.71
CA GLN A 114 -8.92 11.92 8.76
C GLN A 114 -7.48 12.04 9.28
N PRO A 115 -6.74 13.09 8.88
CA PRO A 115 -5.40 13.34 9.41
C PRO A 115 -5.45 13.88 10.84
N VAL A 116 -4.52 13.44 11.68
CA VAL A 116 -4.30 13.99 13.03
C VAL A 116 -3.36 15.20 12.93
N SER A 117 -3.80 16.36 13.40
CA SER A 117 -3.00 17.61 13.39
C SER A 117 -2.32 17.85 12.03
N PRO A 118 -3.10 18.00 10.94
CA PRO A 118 -2.56 18.16 9.58
C PRO A 118 -1.59 19.34 9.45
N GLU A 119 -1.74 20.38 10.27
CA GLU A 119 -0.82 21.52 10.34
C GLU A 119 0.58 21.15 10.83
N LYS A 120 0.73 20.08 11.61
CA LYS A 120 2.02 19.57 12.13
C LYS A 120 2.55 18.40 11.33
N PHE A 121 1.67 17.49 10.92
CA PHE A 121 2.07 16.17 10.40
C PHE A 121 1.60 15.91 8.96
N GLY A 122 0.85 16.83 8.35
CA GLY A 122 0.22 16.61 7.05
C GLY A 122 -0.59 15.32 7.06
N ASP A 123 -0.26 14.42 6.13
CA ASP A 123 -0.96 13.14 5.93
C ASP A 123 -0.29 11.95 6.64
N GLN A 124 0.66 12.20 7.54
CA GLN A 124 1.47 11.13 8.15
C GLN A 124 0.66 10.23 9.10
N PHE A 125 -0.30 10.80 9.82
CA PHE A 125 -1.11 10.08 10.81
C PHE A 125 -2.57 10.17 10.44
N MET A 126 -3.13 9.05 10.00
CA MET A 126 -4.50 8.92 9.53
C MET A 126 -5.28 8.08 10.52
N VAL A 127 -6.39 8.59 11.03
CA VAL A 127 -7.22 7.91 12.04
C VAL A 127 -8.60 7.61 11.47
N LEU A 128 -9.12 6.43 11.83
CA LEU A 128 -10.50 6.05 11.58
C LEU A 128 -11.44 6.86 12.47
N MET A 129 -12.36 7.60 11.85
CA MET A 129 -13.34 8.45 12.53
C MET A 129 -14.67 7.75 12.77
N ASN A 130 -14.97 6.71 11.99
CA ASN A 130 -16.18 5.92 12.10
C ASN A 130 -15.83 4.52 12.64
N PRO A 131 -16.00 4.27 13.95
CA PRO A 131 -15.67 2.99 14.57
C PRO A 131 -16.50 1.83 14.02
N ASP A 132 -17.72 2.09 13.53
CA ASP A 132 -18.63 1.08 13.00
C ASP A 132 -18.06 0.38 11.74
N LEU A 133 -17.05 0.98 11.10
CA LEU A 133 -16.32 0.36 10.00
C LEU A 133 -15.33 -0.71 10.47
N TYR A 134 -15.05 -0.81 11.76
CA TYR A 134 -14.11 -1.78 12.31
C TYR A 134 -14.84 -2.78 13.23
N SER A 135 -14.57 -4.07 13.02
CA SER A 135 -15.11 -5.14 13.88
C SER A 135 -14.01 -6.11 14.29
N ASP A 136 -14.16 -6.73 15.47
CA ASP A 136 -13.24 -7.77 15.95
C ASP A 136 -13.18 -9.00 15.03
N ALA A 137 -14.32 -9.35 14.43
CA ALA A 137 -14.44 -10.56 13.64
C ALA A 137 -13.86 -10.40 12.22
N CYS A 138 -14.01 -9.21 11.62
CA CYS A 138 -13.71 -8.98 10.20
C CYS A 138 -12.66 -7.87 9.95
N GLY A 139 -12.24 -7.13 10.99
CA GLY A 139 -11.33 -5.99 10.86
C GLY A 139 -12.00 -4.77 10.25
N LEU A 140 -11.20 -3.94 9.57
CA LEU A 140 -11.66 -2.74 8.88
C LEU A 140 -12.40 -3.12 7.58
N SER A 141 -13.69 -2.82 7.52
CA SER A 141 -14.50 -2.88 6.32
C SER A 141 -14.45 -1.54 5.59
N TRP A 142 -14.14 -1.58 4.29
CA TRP A 142 -14.06 -0.39 3.44
C TRP A 142 -14.95 -0.50 2.19
N ASP A 143 -15.80 -1.52 2.12
CA ASP A 143 -16.72 -1.73 0.99
C ASP A 143 -17.86 -0.69 0.97
N ASP A 144 -18.29 -0.23 2.15
CA ASP A 144 -19.19 0.91 2.33
C ASP A 144 -18.59 1.91 3.33
N PRO A 145 -17.88 2.95 2.85
CA PRO A 145 -17.26 3.98 3.68
C PRO A 145 -18.22 4.75 4.60
N ASN A 146 -19.54 4.73 4.30
CA ASN A 146 -20.56 5.45 5.07
C ASN A 146 -21.39 4.53 5.96
N PHE A 147 -20.99 3.26 6.10
CA PHE A 147 -21.70 2.29 6.92
C PHE A 147 -21.83 2.77 8.37
N MET A 148 -23.03 2.66 8.93
CA MET A 148 -23.30 2.84 10.36
C MET A 148 -24.08 1.63 10.86
N GLU A 149 -23.73 1.12 12.04
CA GLU A 149 -24.48 0.02 12.62
C GLU A 149 -25.83 0.54 13.16
N ALA A 150 -26.92 -0.17 12.85
CA ALA A 150 -28.28 0.26 13.22
C ALA A 150 -28.47 0.46 14.75
N ALA A 151 -27.65 -0.18 15.58
CA ALA A 151 -27.64 -0.01 17.04
C ALA A 151 -27.04 1.34 17.51
N SER A 152 -26.28 2.03 16.65
CA SER A 152 -25.63 3.33 16.90
C SER A 152 -26.58 4.53 16.68
N THR A 153 -27.83 4.28 16.21
CA THR A 153 -28.79 5.34 15.82
C THR A 153 -29.64 5.89 16.99
N VAL A 154 -29.26 5.69 18.24
CA VAL A 154 -30.02 6.24 19.38
C VAL A 154 -29.47 7.61 19.77
N ILE A 155 -30.15 8.66 19.30
CA ILE A 155 -30.12 10.01 19.89
C ILE A 155 -31.17 10.07 21.00
#